data_AF-K0IHB5-F1
#
_entry.id   AF-K0IHB5-F1
#
_cell.length_a   1.000
_cell.length_b   1.000
_cell.length_c   1.000
_cell.angle_alpha   90.00
_cell.angle_beta   90.00
_cell.angle_gamma   90.00
#
_symmetry.space_group_name_H-M   'P 1'
#
loop_
_entity.id
_entity.type
_entity.pdbx_description
1 polymer ?
#
loop_
_entity_poly.entity_id
_entity_poly.type
_entity_poly.pdbx_seq_one_letter_code
_entity_poly.pdbx_strand_id
1 'polypeptide(L)'
;MHDEAVAHRLGLIPLRTDPGRFVMPHECDCKSTLGCSKCRVLLVLDAEASEKTLVVTSGELVSEDEMVKPVSKDIPIIVLAPNQKLKFEAYARLGTGKDHAKWQPTSAAIVKDGKDESEIILVIESNGALTAEEILTGAAERLAAKVKNFKQVVSSLKVPKNA
;
A
#
# COMPACT_ATOMS: atom_id res chain seq x y z
N MET A 1 -11.97 0.55 -22.52
CA MET A 1 -11.98 0.19 -21.08
C MET A 1 -12.52 1.39 -20.33
N HIS A 2 -13.41 1.18 -19.37
CA HIS A 2 -14.02 2.27 -18.59
C HIS A 2 -13.08 2.73 -17.47
N ASP A 3 -13.32 3.94 -16.95
CA ASP A 3 -12.45 4.62 -15.98
C ASP A 3 -12.27 3.80 -14.69
N GLU A 4 -13.32 3.17 -14.19
CA GLU A 4 -13.29 2.35 -12.99
C GLU A 4 -12.40 1.10 -13.14
N ALA A 5 -12.35 0.53 -14.34
CA ALA A 5 -11.47 -0.60 -14.63
C ALA A 5 -10.00 -0.17 -14.65
N VAL A 6 -9.69 1.02 -15.19
CA VAL A 6 -8.35 1.60 -15.14
C VAL A 6 -7.98 1.90 -13.68
N ALA A 7 -8.85 2.59 -12.94
CA ALA A 7 -8.64 2.91 -11.53
C ALA A 7 -8.42 1.66 -10.67
N HIS A 8 -9.16 0.58 -10.92
CA HIS A 8 -8.99 -0.69 -10.24
C HIS A 8 -7.60 -1.31 -10.52
N ARG A 9 -7.16 -1.32 -11.78
CA ARG A 9 -5.82 -1.81 -12.14
C ARG A 9 -4.72 -0.98 -11.49
N LEU A 10 -4.84 0.34 -11.55
CA LEU A 10 -3.90 1.27 -10.90
C LEU A 10 -3.81 1.02 -9.40
N GLY A 11 -4.96 0.80 -8.76
CA GLY A 11 -5.03 0.52 -7.33
C GLY A 11 -4.30 -0.74 -6.91
N LEU A 12 -4.07 -1.71 -7.81
CA LEU A 12 -3.39 -2.97 -7.53
C LEU A 12 -1.92 -3.00 -7.97
N ILE A 13 -1.38 -1.92 -8.55
CA ILE A 13 0.05 -1.84 -8.84
C ILE A 13 0.80 -1.65 -7.52
N PRO A 14 1.66 -2.62 -7.12
CA PRO A 14 2.48 -2.46 -5.93
C PRO A 14 3.49 -1.33 -6.15
N LEU A 15 3.55 -0.41 -5.19
CA LEU A 15 4.49 0.70 -5.15
C LEU A 15 5.55 0.42 -4.09
N ARG A 16 6.83 0.56 -4.44
CA ARG A 16 7.89 0.61 -3.44
C ARG A 16 7.61 1.78 -2.51
N THR A 17 7.76 1.61 -1.20
CA THR A 17 7.51 2.66 -0.22
C THR A 17 8.37 2.41 1.00
N ASP A 18 8.85 3.48 1.63
CA ASP A 18 9.34 3.47 3.00
C ASP A 18 8.21 3.98 3.91
N PRO A 19 7.56 3.10 4.70
CA PRO A 19 6.44 3.48 5.54
C PRO A 19 6.79 4.53 6.61
N GLY A 20 8.06 4.63 7.02
CA GLY A 20 8.50 5.58 8.05
C GLY A 20 8.49 7.05 7.60
N ARG A 21 8.45 7.30 6.29
CA ARG A 21 8.46 8.66 5.71
C ARG A 21 7.08 9.32 5.67
N PHE A 22 6.01 8.53 5.82
CA PHE A 22 4.64 9.00 5.66
C PHE A 22 3.80 8.72 6.89
N VAL A 23 2.83 9.59 7.16
CA VAL A 23 1.84 9.40 8.22
C VAL A 23 0.52 8.87 7.63
N MET A 24 -0.21 8.09 8.42
CA MET A 24 -1.54 7.64 8.01
C MET A 24 -2.46 8.85 7.78
N PRO A 25 -3.33 8.83 6.74
CA PRO A 25 -4.19 9.98 6.45
C PRO A 25 -5.05 10.45 7.62
N HIS A 26 -5.53 9.54 8.47
CA HIS A 26 -6.34 9.85 9.65
C HIS A 26 -5.54 10.36 10.86
N GLU A 27 -4.21 10.22 10.82
CA GLU A 27 -3.28 10.74 11.85
C GLU A 27 -2.62 12.05 11.40
N CYS A 28 -2.85 12.47 10.15
CA CYS A 28 -2.27 13.69 9.59
C CYS A 28 -3.00 14.95 10.08
N ASP A 29 -2.23 15.99 10.39
CA ASP A 29 -2.69 17.28 10.88
C ASP A 29 -3.17 18.24 9.78
N CYS A 30 -3.04 17.87 8.50
CA CYS A 30 -3.28 18.78 7.38
C CYS A 30 -4.75 19.15 7.14
N LYS A 31 -5.71 18.41 7.73
CA LYS A 31 -7.17 18.60 7.59
C LYS A 31 -7.68 18.72 6.14
N SER A 32 -6.89 18.27 5.16
CA SER A 32 -7.19 18.35 3.74
C SER A 32 -7.71 17.01 3.23
N THR A 33 -8.80 17.01 2.49
CA THR A 33 -9.33 15.81 1.82
C THR A 33 -8.39 15.28 0.75
N LEU A 34 -7.60 16.15 0.13
CA LEU A 34 -6.58 15.81 -0.86
C LEU A 34 -5.25 15.41 -0.21
N GLY A 35 -5.08 15.60 1.11
CA GLY A 35 -3.82 15.34 1.81
C GLY A 35 -2.69 16.33 1.48
N CYS A 36 -1.55 16.15 2.15
CA CYS A 36 -0.31 16.91 1.94
C CYS A 36 0.86 15.95 1.69
N SER A 37 2.06 16.49 1.48
CA SER A 37 3.29 15.71 1.23
C SER A 37 3.67 14.73 2.36
N LYS A 38 3.12 14.87 3.57
CA LYS A 38 3.35 13.93 4.67
C LYS A 38 2.47 12.67 4.59
N CYS A 39 1.33 12.72 3.90
CA CYS A 39 0.34 11.64 3.94
C CYS A 39 -0.06 11.11 2.56
N ARG A 40 0.51 11.66 1.47
CA ARG A 40 0.29 11.18 0.11
C ARG A 40 1.47 11.48 -0.81
N VAL A 41 1.47 10.81 -1.95
CA VAL A 41 2.34 11.07 -3.11
C VAL A 41 1.48 11.17 -4.37
N LEU A 42 1.72 12.17 -5.21
CA LEU A 42 1.15 12.33 -6.54
C LEU A 42 1.88 11.46 -7.57
N LEU A 43 1.10 10.69 -8.33
CA LEU A 43 1.50 9.97 -9.52
C LEU A 43 0.75 10.55 -10.72
N VAL A 44 1.45 10.79 -11.82
CA VAL A 44 0.89 11.33 -13.06
C VAL A 44 1.21 10.38 -14.21
N LEU A 45 0.26 10.21 -15.12
CA LEU A 45 0.47 9.51 -16.39
C LEU A 45 -0.20 10.32 -17.50
N ASP A 46 0.52 10.55 -18.60
CA ASP A 46 0.03 11.19 -19.82
C ASP A 46 0.61 10.42 -21.01
N ALA A 47 -0.20 9.51 -21.56
CA ALA A 47 0.20 8.62 -22.65
C ALA A 47 -0.80 8.69 -23.80
N GLU A 48 -0.29 8.68 -25.03
CA GLU A 48 -1.08 8.82 -26.24
C GLU A 48 -0.56 7.87 -27.33
N ALA A 49 -1.46 7.08 -27.90
CA ALA A 49 -1.16 6.24 -29.04
C ALA A 49 -1.24 7.07 -30.32
N SER A 50 -0.17 7.10 -31.11
CA SER A 50 -0.15 7.74 -32.43
C SER A 50 -0.74 6.81 -33.49
N GLU A 51 0.08 6.35 -34.44
CA GLU A 51 -0.33 5.54 -35.61
C GLU A 51 -0.49 4.04 -35.29
N LYS A 52 0.05 3.59 -34.15
CA LYS A 52 0.03 2.19 -33.73
C LYS A 52 -0.55 2.05 -32.33
N THR A 53 -1.10 0.87 -32.07
CA THR A 53 -1.55 0.47 -30.74
C THR A 53 -0.40 0.58 -29.74
N LEU A 54 -0.65 1.20 -28.59
CA LEU A 54 0.30 1.37 -27.50
C LEU A 54 -0.17 0.61 -26.26
N VAL A 55 0.71 -0.20 -25.67
CA VAL A 55 0.47 -0.79 -24.34
C VAL A 55 1.05 0.17 -23.31
N VAL A 56 0.18 0.81 -22.54
CA VAL A 56 0.59 1.67 -21.43
C VAL A 56 0.89 0.78 -20.23
N THR A 57 2.09 0.89 -19.68
CA THR A 57 2.54 0.10 -18.52
C THR A 57 2.76 0.99 -17.29
N SER A 58 2.98 0.35 -16.14
CA SER A 58 3.37 1.02 -14.90
C SER A 58 4.65 1.85 -15.03
N GLY A 59 5.53 1.54 -15.98
CA GLY A 59 6.75 2.30 -16.25
C GLY A 59 6.51 3.76 -16.67
N GLU A 60 5.33 4.07 -17.18
CA GLU A 60 4.92 5.42 -17.61
C GLU A 60 4.41 6.30 -16.45
N LEU A 61 4.30 5.75 -15.23
CA LEU A 61 3.92 6.51 -14.05
C LEU A 61 5.07 7.41 -13.60
N VAL A 62 4.86 8.72 -13.68
CA VAL A 62 5.76 9.73 -13.14
C VAL A 62 5.37 10.04 -11.70
N SER A 63 6.29 9.86 -10.76
CA SER A 63 6.08 10.12 -9.34
C SER A 63 6.73 11.42 -8.91
N GLU A 64 6.07 12.17 -8.03
CA GLU A 64 6.68 13.32 -7.34
C GLU A 64 7.72 12.90 -6.29
N ASP A 65 7.79 11.61 -5.92
CA ASP A 65 8.75 11.05 -4.99
C ASP A 65 9.68 10.04 -5.70
N GLU A 66 10.99 10.17 -5.49
CA GLU A 66 11.98 9.32 -6.16
C GLU A 66 11.91 7.84 -5.77
N MET A 67 11.40 7.55 -4.58
CA MET A 67 11.32 6.20 -4.00
C MET A 67 9.95 5.56 -4.26
N VAL A 68 8.86 6.34 -4.24
CA VAL A 68 7.50 5.83 -4.44
C VAL A 68 7.25 5.61 -5.93
N LYS A 69 7.63 4.42 -6.41
CA LYS A 69 7.51 4.01 -7.81
C LYS A 69 6.99 2.57 -7.90
N PRO A 70 6.39 2.17 -9.03
CA PRO A 70 6.02 0.78 -9.26
C PRO A 70 7.21 -0.16 -9.08
N VAL A 71 6.99 -1.31 -8.44
CA VAL A 71 8.05 -2.31 -8.22
C VAL A 71 8.56 -2.91 -9.54
N SER A 72 7.71 -2.92 -10.57
CA SER A 72 8.03 -3.31 -11.93
C SER A 72 7.48 -2.26 -12.89
N LYS A 73 8.22 -2.01 -13.97
CA LYS A 73 7.83 -1.10 -15.06
C LYS A 73 6.97 -1.76 -16.12
N ASP A 74 6.82 -3.08 -16.05
CA ASP A 74 6.23 -3.88 -17.12
C ASP A 74 4.78 -4.28 -16.86
N ILE A 75 4.16 -3.78 -15.78
CA ILE A 75 2.78 -4.13 -15.43
C ILE A 75 1.84 -3.40 -16.39
N PRO A 76 1.08 -4.09 -17.26
CA PRO A 76 0.21 -3.42 -18.21
C PRO A 76 -0.97 -2.76 -17.50
N ILE A 77 -1.30 -1.52 -17.88
CA ILE A 77 -2.45 -0.76 -17.38
C ILE A 77 -3.60 -0.87 -18.39
N ILE A 78 -3.35 -0.45 -19.63
CA ILE A 78 -4.34 -0.43 -20.70
C ILE A 78 -3.66 -0.56 -22.06
N VAL A 79 -4.41 -1.00 -23.06
CA VAL A 79 -4.01 -0.93 -24.47
C VAL A 79 -4.79 0.18 -25.15
N LEU A 80 -4.08 1.16 -25.70
CA LEU A 80 -4.63 2.29 -26.44
C LEU A 80 -4.59 1.98 -27.94
N ALA A 81 -5.73 2.06 -28.62
CA ALA A 81 -5.79 2.04 -30.09
C ALA A 81 -5.25 3.36 -30.67
N PRO A 82 -4.89 3.42 -31.95
CA PRO A 82 -4.42 4.66 -32.59
C PRO A 82 -5.34 5.86 -32.29
N ASN A 83 -4.72 7.01 -31.97
CA ASN A 83 -5.36 8.26 -31.55
C ASN A 83 -6.10 8.23 -30.19
N GLN A 84 -5.93 7.19 -29.38
CA GLN A 84 -6.44 7.19 -28.01
C GLN A 84 -5.40 7.74 -27.02
N LYS A 85 -5.92 8.40 -25.98
CA LYS A 85 -5.11 9.03 -24.92
C LYS A 85 -5.60 8.60 -23.55
N LEU A 86 -4.66 8.38 -22.62
CA LEU A 86 -4.91 8.23 -21.20
C LEU A 86 -4.14 9.31 -20.45
N LYS A 87 -4.87 10.11 -19.65
CA LYS A 87 -4.27 11.12 -18.77
C LYS A 87 -4.96 11.11 -17.41
N PHE A 88 -4.20 10.99 -16.33
CA PHE A 88 -4.75 11.07 -14.98
C PHE A 88 -3.71 11.52 -13.95
N GLU A 89 -4.24 11.94 -12.79
CA GLU A 89 -3.52 12.15 -11.55
C GLU A 89 -4.04 11.17 -10.50
N ALA A 90 -3.13 10.55 -9.74
CA ALA A 90 -3.46 9.60 -8.69
C ALA A 90 -2.71 9.94 -7.40
N TYR A 91 -3.43 9.98 -6.27
CA TYR A 91 -2.84 10.19 -4.96
C TYR A 91 -2.65 8.86 -4.24
N ALA A 92 -1.41 8.37 -4.20
CA ALA A 92 -1.02 7.22 -3.40
C ALA A 92 -0.97 7.62 -1.92
N ARG A 93 -1.52 6.77 -1.04
CA ARG A 93 -1.57 7.00 0.42
C ARG A 93 -1.35 5.70 1.18
N LEU A 94 -0.81 5.82 2.39
CA LEU A 94 -0.74 4.69 3.31
C LEU A 94 -2.13 4.18 3.68
N GLY A 95 -2.24 2.87 3.85
CA GLY A 95 -3.44 2.17 4.27
C GLY A 95 -3.08 0.80 4.83
N THR A 96 -4.08 0.05 5.29
CA THR A 96 -3.86 -1.30 5.82
C THR A 96 -4.60 -2.34 5.01
N GLY A 97 -4.03 -3.55 4.92
CA GLY A 97 -4.68 -4.68 4.25
C GLY A 97 -6.06 -5.04 4.84
N LYS A 98 -6.32 -4.64 6.10
CA LYS A 98 -7.65 -4.77 6.73
C LYS A 98 -8.70 -3.88 6.07
N ASP A 99 -8.30 -2.70 5.59
CA ASP A 99 -9.21 -1.74 4.95
C ASP A 99 -9.47 -2.13 3.48
N HIS A 100 -8.44 -2.61 2.78
CA HIS A 100 -8.57 -3.09 1.40
C HIS A 100 -7.38 -3.95 1.01
N ALA A 101 -7.62 -4.98 0.19
CA ALA A 101 -6.61 -5.92 -0.30
C ALA A 101 -5.42 -5.27 -1.03
N LYS A 102 -5.56 -4.04 -1.57
CA LYS A 102 -4.49 -3.34 -2.28
C LYS A 102 -3.35 -2.87 -1.37
N TRP A 103 -3.64 -2.76 -0.07
CA TRP A 103 -2.66 -2.44 0.96
C TRP A 103 -2.12 -3.69 1.67
N GLN A 104 -2.42 -4.89 1.17
CA GLN A 104 -1.78 -6.11 1.64
C GLN A 104 -0.33 -6.14 1.13
N PRO A 105 0.69 -6.17 2.00
CA PRO A 105 2.09 -6.12 1.57
C PRO A 105 2.64 -7.49 1.18
N THR A 106 1.90 -8.56 1.44
CA THR A 106 2.29 -9.95 1.19
C THR A 106 1.44 -10.59 0.11
N SER A 107 2.05 -11.44 -0.71
CA SER A 107 1.35 -12.39 -1.57
C SER A 107 0.94 -13.64 -0.77
N ALA A 108 1.78 -14.05 0.19
CA ALA A 108 1.51 -15.16 1.11
C ALA A 108 2.09 -14.91 2.50
N ALA A 109 1.38 -15.35 3.53
CA ALA A 109 1.85 -15.41 4.91
C ALA A 109 1.31 -16.68 5.55
N ILE A 110 2.16 -17.69 5.74
CA ILE A 110 1.76 -19.05 6.10
C ILE A 110 2.51 -19.47 7.37
N VAL A 111 1.76 -19.95 8.35
CA VAL A 111 2.32 -20.57 9.56
C VAL A 111 2.25 -22.09 9.38
N LYS A 112 3.35 -22.77 9.65
CA LYS A 112 3.48 -24.23 9.58
C LYS A 112 4.12 -24.73 10.86
N ASP A 113 3.75 -25.94 11.27
CA ASP A 113 4.46 -26.63 12.32
C ASP A 113 5.83 -27.08 11.81
N GLY A 114 6.84 -27.01 12.67
CA GLY A 114 8.18 -27.51 12.41
C GLY A 114 8.27 -29.03 12.61
N LYS A 115 9.50 -29.53 12.72
CA LYS A 115 9.72 -30.96 12.98
C LYS A 115 9.44 -31.33 14.43
N ASP A 116 9.67 -30.38 15.33
CA ASP A 116 9.46 -30.52 16.76
C ASP A 116 8.19 -29.77 17.19
N GLU A 117 7.51 -30.23 18.25
CA GLU A 117 6.27 -29.62 18.76
C GLU A 117 6.42 -28.16 19.22
N SER A 118 7.65 -27.71 19.45
CA SER A 118 7.97 -26.32 19.85
C SER A 118 8.38 -25.42 18.69
N GLU A 119 8.56 -25.97 17.49
CA GLU A 119 9.02 -25.24 16.32
C GLU A 119 7.83 -24.78 15.48
N ILE A 120 7.82 -23.48 15.16
CA ILE A 120 6.84 -22.87 14.25
C ILE A 120 7.59 -22.18 13.13
N ILE A 121 7.24 -22.47 11.88
CA ILE A 121 7.83 -21.90 10.69
C ILE A 121 6.86 -20.88 10.09
N LEU A 122 7.29 -19.62 10.01
CA LEU A 122 6.57 -18.56 9.32
C LEU A 122 7.18 -18.35 7.92
N VAL A 123 6.38 -18.59 6.88
CA VAL A 123 6.74 -18.32 5.48
C VAL A 123 6.07 -17.03 5.03
N ILE A 124 6.87 -16.04 4.65
CA ILE A 124 6.40 -14.75 4.11
C ILE A 124 6.85 -14.62 2.66
N GLU A 125 5.91 -14.30 1.79
CA GLU A 125 6.17 -13.87 0.41
C GLU A 125 5.67 -12.44 0.24
N SER A 126 6.57 -11.54 -0.13
CA SER A 126 6.24 -10.14 -0.40
C SER A 126 5.69 -9.94 -1.81
N ASN A 127 4.84 -8.93 -2.00
CA ASN A 127 4.44 -8.44 -3.33
C ASN A 127 5.46 -7.46 -3.96
N GLY A 128 6.59 -7.19 -3.28
CA GLY A 128 7.66 -6.31 -3.70
C GLY A 128 7.55 -4.87 -3.19
N ALA A 129 6.40 -4.43 -2.68
CA ALA A 129 6.23 -3.08 -2.13
C ALA A 129 7.12 -2.85 -0.90
N LEU A 130 7.23 -3.88 -0.06
CA LEU A 130 8.07 -3.96 1.15
C LEU A 130 8.97 -5.21 1.09
N THR A 131 10.13 -5.22 1.72
CA THR A 131 10.90 -6.47 1.90
C THR A 131 10.24 -7.34 2.97
N ALA A 132 10.57 -8.64 3.01
CA ALA A 132 10.05 -9.53 4.06
C ALA A 132 10.45 -9.04 5.48
N GLU A 133 11.65 -8.51 5.62
CA GLU A 133 12.15 -7.91 6.87
C GLU A 133 11.34 -6.66 7.27
N GLU A 134 11.10 -5.73 6.32
CA GLU A 134 10.29 -4.53 6.57
C GLU A 134 8.85 -4.89 6.98
N ILE A 135 8.28 -5.93 6.36
CA ILE A 135 6.94 -6.44 6.70
C ILE A 135 6.91 -6.97 8.13
N LEU A 136 7.89 -7.80 8.51
CA LEU A 136 7.95 -8.40 9.85
C LEU A 136 8.19 -7.34 10.93
N THR A 137 9.13 -6.42 10.69
CA THR A 137 9.41 -5.30 11.60
C THR A 137 8.18 -4.41 11.77
N GLY A 138 7.55 -3.99 10.67
CA GLY A 138 6.34 -3.18 10.73
C GLY A 138 5.16 -3.91 11.41
N ALA A 139 5.05 -5.23 11.24
CA ALA A 139 4.04 -6.03 11.94
C ALA A 139 4.28 -6.06 13.45
N ALA A 140 5.53 -6.28 13.88
CA ALA A 140 5.92 -6.28 15.29
C ALA A 140 5.67 -4.92 15.96
N GLU A 141 6.06 -3.82 15.31
CA GLU A 141 5.83 -2.45 15.80
C GLU A 141 4.34 -2.15 15.97
N ARG A 142 3.51 -2.52 14.98
CA ARG A 142 2.06 -2.33 15.04
C ARG A 142 1.43 -3.17 16.16
N LEU A 143 1.91 -4.39 16.38
CA LEU A 143 1.46 -5.22 17.49
C LEU A 143 1.83 -4.59 18.83
N ALA A 144 3.08 -4.15 19.00
CA ALA A 144 3.54 -3.47 20.21
C ALA A 144 2.73 -2.20 20.51
N ALA A 145 2.45 -1.37 19.49
CA ALA A 145 1.63 -0.19 19.62
C ALA A 145 0.19 -0.52 20.07
N LYS A 146 -0.42 -1.58 19.50
CA LYS A 146 -1.75 -2.04 19.93
C LYS A 146 -1.76 -2.52 21.38
N VAL A 147 -0.76 -3.28 21.81
CA VAL A 147 -0.63 -3.74 23.20
C VAL A 147 -0.46 -2.55 24.15
N LYS A 148 0.36 -1.57 23.80
CA LYS A 148 0.54 -0.33 24.58
C LYS A 148 -0.77 0.44 24.72
N ASN A 149 -1.49 0.64 23.62
CA ASN A 149 -2.78 1.32 23.62
C ASN A 149 -3.80 0.57 24.48
N PHE A 150 -3.89 -0.76 24.33
CA PHE A 150 -4.78 -1.58 25.15
C PHE A 150 -4.48 -1.46 26.65
N LYS A 151 -3.20 -1.47 27.04
CA LYS A 151 -2.78 -1.26 28.43
C LYS A 151 -3.24 0.10 28.97
N GLN A 152 -3.15 1.15 28.16
CA GLN A 152 -3.64 2.49 28.55
C GLN A 152 -5.16 2.50 28.75
N VAL A 153 -5.91 1.85 27.83
CA VAL A 153 -7.36 1.72 27.97
C VAL A 153 -7.71 1.02 29.27
N VAL A 154 -7.14 -0.15 29.53
CA VAL A 154 -7.37 -0.92 30.77
C VAL A 154 -7.06 -0.08 32.02
N SER A 155 -5.95 0.67 32.01
CA SER A 155 -5.56 1.52 33.15
C SER A 155 -6.53 2.69 33.39
N SER A 156 -7.29 3.09 32.37
CA SER A 156 -8.28 4.17 32.46
C SER A 156 -9.67 3.69 32.90
N LEU A 157 -9.91 2.37 32.93
CA LEU A 157 -11.20 1.81 33.31
C LEU A 157 -11.46 2.01 34.80
N LYS A 158 -12.64 2.53 35.13
CA LYS A 158 -13.13 2.58 36.51
C LYS A 158 -13.80 1.25 36.84
N VAL A 159 -13.18 0.46 37.72
CA VAL A 159 -13.80 -0.76 38.25
C VAL A 159 -14.75 -0.36 39.39
N PRO A 160 -16.07 -0.66 39.31
CA PRO A 160 -16.99 -0.44 40.41
C PRO A 160 -16.52 -1.23 41.64
N LYS A 161 -16.43 -0.58 42.80
CA LYS A 161 -15.94 -1.21 44.04
C LYS A 161 -16.93 -2.18 44.70
N ASN A 162 -18.09 -2.44 44.11
CA ASN A 162 -19.15 -3.23 44.73
C ASN A 162 -19.62 -4.36 43.80
N ALA A 163 -19.10 -5.57 44.05
CA ALA A 163 -19.73 -6.85 43.75
C ALA A 163 -19.39 -7.79 44.92
#